data_AF-A0A534AII5-F1
#
_entry.id   AF-A0A534AII5-F1
#
_cell.length_a   1.000
_cell.length_b   1.000
_cell.length_c   1.000
_cell.angle_alpha   90.00
_cell.angle_beta   90.00
_cell.angle_gamma   90.00
#
_symmetry.space_group_name_H-M   'P 1'
#
loop_
_entity.id
_entity.type
_entity.pdbx_description
1 polymer ?
#
loop_
_entity_poly.entity_id
_entity_poly.type
_entity_poly.pdbx_seq_one_letter_code
_entity_poly.pdbx_strand_id
1 'polypeptide(L)'
;RGQEFAYSVEDIARYYRTYLELMDHWDAVLPGRVLRVHYEDVVEDLEGSVRRLLEFCELPFEPACLDYHRTERSIRTASSEQVRQPIFREGLDQWRHYEPWLGPLKEALGDALSRYRERRHEPETGSRRSVPVR
;
A
#
# COMPACT_ATOMS: atom_id res chain seq x y z
N ARG A 1 -0.50 14.06 21.03
CA ARG A 1 -1.72 14.48 20.30
C ARG A 1 -2.27 13.25 19.59
N GLY A 2 -3.54 12.90 19.82
CA GLY A 2 -4.13 11.66 19.30
C GLY A 2 -4.36 11.70 17.79
N GLN A 3 -4.57 10.54 17.17
CA GLN A 3 -4.95 10.41 15.77
C GLN A 3 -6.47 10.57 15.66
N GLU A 4 -6.97 11.81 15.58
CA GLU A 4 -8.41 12.10 15.67
C GLU A 4 -9.28 11.32 14.65
N PHE A 5 -8.71 10.99 13.48
CA PHE A 5 -9.37 10.18 12.45
C PHE A 5 -9.63 8.72 12.84
N ALA A 6 -9.05 8.21 13.94
CA ALA A 6 -9.09 6.80 14.32
C ALA A 6 -10.06 6.48 15.46
N TYR A 7 -10.83 7.46 15.96
CA TYR A 7 -11.69 7.30 17.14
C TYR A 7 -13.17 7.06 16.82
N SER A 8 -13.59 7.14 15.56
CA SER A 8 -14.94 6.78 15.12
C SER A 8 -14.89 6.00 13.80
N VAL A 9 -15.90 5.16 13.58
CA VAL A 9 -16.03 4.40 12.33
C VAL A 9 -16.22 5.34 11.14
N GLU A 10 -16.99 6.40 11.36
CA GLU A 10 -17.32 7.41 10.37
C GLU A 10 -16.08 8.19 9.92
N ASP A 11 -15.21 8.55 10.85
CA ASP A 11 -13.98 9.28 10.53
C ASP A 11 -12.96 8.37 9.85
N ILE A 12 -12.84 7.11 10.25
CA ILE A 12 -12.00 6.11 9.56
C ILE A 12 -12.46 5.96 8.10
N ALA A 13 -13.75 5.75 7.89
CA ALA A 13 -14.31 5.58 6.55
C ALA A 13 -14.12 6.84 5.70
N ARG A 14 -14.45 8.03 6.25
CA ARG A 14 -14.26 9.30 5.55
C ARG A 14 -12.80 9.51 5.16
N TYR A 15 -11.88 9.31 6.10
CA TYR A 15 -10.45 9.46 5.85
C TYR A 15 -9.97 8.53 4.73
N TYR A 16 -10.37 7.26 4.76
CA TYR A 16 -9.99 6.30 3.73
C TYR A 16 -10.57 6.65 2.36
N ARG A 17 -11.82 7.13 2.30
CA ARG A 17 -12.45 7.57 1.04
C ARG A 17 -11.74 8.80 0.47
N THR A 18 -11.41 9.78 1.31
CA THR A 18 -10.63 10.96 0.90
C THR A 18 -9.23 10.58 0.41
N TYR A 19 -8.61 9.55 1.02
CA TYR A 19 -7.38 8.98 0.47
C TYR A 19 -7.58 8.45 -0.96
N LEU A 20 -8.65 7.69 -1.24
CA LEU A 20 -8.93 7.20 -2.60
C LEU A 20 -9.19 8.35 -3.59
N GLU A 21 -9.92 9.38 -3.19
CA GLU A 21 -10.15 10.58 -3.99
C GLU A 21 -8.84 11.33 -4.30
N LEU A 22 -7.94 11.42 -3.32
CA LEU A 22 -6.61 12.01 -3.51
C LEU A 22 -5.77 11.18 -4.49
N MET A 23 -5.84 9.86 -4.40
CA MET A 23 -5.14 8.97 -5.33
C MET A 23 -5.68 9.08 -6.75
N ASP A 24 -7.00 9.24 -6.92
CA ASP A 24 -7.62 9.53 -8.23
C ASP A 24 -7.16 10.89 -8.79
N HIS A 25 -7.00 11.89 -7.93
CA HIS A 25 -6.41 13.17 -8.35
C HIS A 25 -4.99 12.98 -8.88
N TRP A 26 -4.15 12.22 -8.17
CA TRP A 26 -2.79 11.94 -8.61
C TRP A 26 -2.72 11.19 -9.93
N ASP A 27 -3.62 10.24 -10.16
CA ASP A 27 -3.73 9.56 -11.45
C ASP A 27 -4.06 10.53 -12.60
N ALA A 28 -4.95 11.50 -12.35
CA ALA A 28 -5.35 12.47 -13.35
C ALA A 28 -4.25 13.48 -13.67
N VAL A 29 -3.54 14.00 -12.66
CA VAL A 29 -2.57 15.09 -12.84
C VAL A 29 -1.13 14.60 -13.04
N LEU A 30 -0.81 13.38 -12.64
CA LEU A 30 0.51 12.75 -12.76
C LEU A 30 0.39 11.29 -13.25
N PRO A 31 -0.20 11.05 -14.44
CA PRO A 31 -0.45 9.71 -14.94
C PRO A 31 0.83 8.88 -15.02
N GLY A 32 0.77 7.67 -14.47
CA GLY A 32 1.89 6.73 -14.45
C GLY A 32 3.04 7.11 -13.51
N ARG A 33 2.94 8.17 -12.70
CA ARG A 33 4.01 8.61 -11.77
C ARG A 33 3.87 8.06 -10.36
N VAL A 34 2.75 7.43 -10.01
CA VAL A 34 2.50 6.83 -8.69
C VAL A 34 2.31 5.32 -8.83
N LEU A 35 3.08 4.53 -8.09
CA LEU A 35 2.91 3.08 -7.99
C LEU A 35 2.05 2.77 -6.78
N ARG A 36 0.97 2.02 -6.98
CA ARG A 36 0.21 1.41 -5.88
C ARG A 36 0.80 0.04 -5.58
N VAL A 37 1.33 -0.11 -4.37
CA VAL A 37 1.84 -1.37 -3.84
C VAL A 37 0.87 -1.84 -2.77
N HIS A 38 0.11 -2.91 -3.06
CA HIS A 38 -0.81 -3.51 -2.10
C HIS A 38 -0.06 -4.50 -1.24
N TYR A 39 -0.24 -4.39 0.07
CA TYR A 39 0.50 -5.20 1.03
C TYR A 39 0.27 -6.70 0.81
N GLU A 40 -0.95 -7.09 0.47
CA GLU A 40 -1.33 -8.48 0.22
C GLU A 40 -0.59 -9.06 -0.99
N ASP A 41 -0.38 -8.25 -2.04
CA ASP A 41 0.40 -8.67 -3.22
C ASP A 41 1.88 -8.90 -2.84
N VAL A 42 2.44 -8.08 -1.94
CA VAL A 42 3.81 -8.23 -1.43
C VAL A 42 3.95 -9.49 -0.57
N VAL A 43 2.94 -9.80 0.25
CA VAL A 43 2.89 -11.01 1.07
C VAL A 43 2.74 -12.27 0.20
N GLU A 44 2.01 -12.17 -0.92
CA GLU A 44 1.81 -13.26 -1.86
C GLU A 44 3.01 -13.53 -2.76
N ASP A 45 3.63 -12.46 -3.27
CA ASP A 45 4.79 -12.52 -4.14
C ASP A 45 5.74 -11.34 -3.84
N LEU A 46 6.61 -11.55 -2.85
CA LEU A 46 7.60 -10.56 -2.44
C LEU A 46 8.57 -10.23 -3.58
N GLU A 47 9.07 -11.23 -4.29
CA GLU A 47 10.05 -11.02 -5.34
C GLU A 47 9.44 -10.26 -6.52
N GLY A 48 8.28 -10.68 -7.02
CA GLY A 48 7.59 -9.99 -8.10
C GLY A 48 7.24 -8.55 -7.73
N SER A 49 6.78 -8.32 -6.49
CA SER A 49 6.50 -6.97 -5.99
C SER A 49 7.74 -6.09 -5.89
N VAL A 50 8.87 -6.63 -5.39
CA VAL A 50 10.15 -5.91 -5.31
C VAL A 50 10.68 -5.59 -6.70
N ARG A 51 10.59 -6.53 -7.65
CA ARG A 51 11.02 -6.30 -9.05
C ARG A 51 10.21 -5.18 -9.69
N ARG A 52 8.87 -5.23 -9.57
CA ARG A 52 7.97 -4.19 -10.08
C ARG A 52 8.24 -2.82 -9.45
N LEU A 53 8.51 -2.77 -8.15
CA LEU A 53 8.87 -1.53 -7.45
C LEU A 53 10.20 -0.96 -7.95
N LEU A 54 11.24 -1.79 -8.06
CA LEU A 54 12.56 -1.35 -8.51
C LEU A 54 12.53 -0.92 -9.98
N GLU A 55 11.82 -1.64 -10.84
CA GLU A 55 11.61 -1.27 -12.24
C GLU A 55 10.92 0.10 -12.34
N PHE A 56 9.84 0.31 -11.58
CA PHE A 56 9.13 1.60 -11.55
C PHE A 56 10.02 2.77 -11.12
N CYS A 57 11.00 2.50 -10.25
CA CYS A 57 12.00 3.45 -9.78
C CYS A 57 13.24 3.53 -10.68
N GLU A 58 13.29 2.77 -11.77
CA GLU A 58 14.45 2.69 -12.68
C GLU A 58 15.74 2.23 -11.98
N LEU A 59 15.59 1.33 -10.99
CA LEU A 59 16.69 0.76 -10.22
C LEU A 59 16.94 -0.70 -10.62
N PRO A 60 18.20 -1.17 -10.62
CA PRO A 60 18.50 -2.57 -10.82
C PRO A 60 17.97 -3.42 -9.67
N PHE A 61 17.65 -4.68 -9.97
CA PHE A 61 17.27 -5.65 -8.94
C PHE A 61 18.43 -5.94 -7.99
N GLU A 62 18.17 -5.89 -6.68
CA GLU A 62 19.13 -6.20 -5.61
C GLU A 62 18.58 -7.35 -4.75
N PRO A 63 19.22 -8.54 -4.74
CA PRO A 63 18.76 -9.68 -3.96
C PRO A 63 18.58 -9.39 -2.46
N ALA A 64 19.39 -8.49 -1.88
CA ALA A 64 19.27 -8.11 -0.47
C ALA A 64 17.90 -7.49 -0.12
N CYS A 65 17.12 -7.01 -1.10
CA CYS A 65 15.75 -6.55 -0.87
C CYS A 65 14.81 -7.68 -0.41
N LEU A 66 15.08 -8.94 -0.78
CA LEU A 66 14.31 -10.10 -0.34
C LEU A 66 14.70 -10.53 1.09
N ASP A 67 15.95 -10.26 1.47
CA ASP A 67 16.51 -10.54 2.79
C ASP A 67 16.47 -9.31 3.72
N TYR A 68 15.48 -8.41 3.54
CA TYR A 68 15.39 -7.13 4.27
C TYR A 68 15.47 -7.28 5.80
N HIS A 69 14.92 -8.38 6.33
CA HIS A 69 14.87 -8.70 7.76
C HIS A 69 16.27 -8.95 8.38
N ARG A 70 17.28 -9.19 7.54
CA ARG A 70 18.69 -9.37 7.97
C ARG A 70 19.45 -8.06 8.14
N THR A 71 18.84 -6.92 7.85
CA THR A 71 19.52 -5.62 7.99
C THR A 71 19.92 -5.33 9.44
N GLU A 72 21.15 -4.89 9.65
CA GLU A 72 21.67 -4.51 10.97
C GLU A 72 21.30 -3.06 11.35
N ARG A 73 20.72 -2.31 10.42
CA ARG A 73 20.33 -0.91 10.64
C ARG A 73 19.33 -0.81 11.81
N SER A 74 19.50 0.21 12.64
CA SER A 74 18.53 0.54 13.69
C SER A 74 17.19 0.96 13.08
N ILE A 75 16.13 0.21 13.39
CA ILE A 75 14.73 0.52 13.06
C ILE A 75 14.09 1.11 14.31
N ARG A 76 13.63 2.36 14.23
CA ARG A 76 13.07 3.12 15.37
C ARG A 76 11.57 3.36 15.21
N THR A 77 10.84 2.33 14.81
CA THR A 77 9.38 2.35 14.66
C THR A 77 8.75 1.37 15.65
N ALA A 78 7.47 1.59 15.99
CA ALA A 78 6.71 0.67 16.85
C ALA A 78 6.59 -0.75 16.26
N SER A 79 6.83 -0.91 14.95
CA SER A 79 6.83 -2.17 14.21
C SER A 79 8.20 -2.84 14.07
N SER A 80 9.25 -2.36 14.77
CA SER A 80 10.64 -2.86 14.61
C SER A 80 10.76 -4.38 14.69
N GLU A 81 10.12 -5.01 15.69
CA GLU A 81 10.17 -6.47 15.87
C GLU A 81 9.52 -7.22 14.69
N GLN A 82 8.42 -6.70 14.15
CA GLN A 82 7.74 -7.31 13.00
C GLN A 82 8.57 -7.18 11.72
N VAL A 83 9.24 -6.04 11.52
CA VAL A 83 10.09 -5.80 10.33
C VAL A 83 11.37 -6.66 10.37
N ARG A 84 11.79 -7.14 11.55
CA ARG A 84 12.92 -8.06 11.71
C ARG A 84 12.58 -9.52 11.41
N GLN A 85 11.34 -9.82 11.06
CA GLN A 85 10.92 -11.15 10.64
C GLN A 85 10.76 -11.22 9.11
N PRO A 86 10.95 -12.42 8.51
CA PRO A 86 10.55 -12.66 7.14
C PRO A 86 9.06 -12.32 6.93
N ILE A 87 8.67 -12.06 5.68
CA ILE A 87 7.27 -11.73 5.40
C ILE A 87 6.37 -12.93 5.74
N PHE A 88 5.25 -12.67 6.41
CA PHE A 88 4.34 -13.72 6.86
C PHE A 88 2.88 -13.32 6.61
N ARG A 89 2.02 -14.33 6.44
CA ARG A 89 0.60 -14.16 6.07
C ARG A 89 -0.32 -13.92 7.26
N GLU A 90 0.17 -14.14 8.48
CA GLU A 90 -0.65 -14.15 9.71
C GLU A 90 -1.40 -12.84 9.95
N GLY A 91 -0.88 -11.70 9.46
CA GLY A 91 -1.52 -10.39 9.58
C GLY A 91 -2.72 -10.16 8.65
N LEU A 92 -2.86 -10.93 7.56
CA LEU A 92 -3.87 -10.68 6.52
C LEU A 92 -5.30 -10.95 6.99
N ASP A 93 -5.49 -11.98 7.81
CA ASP A 93 -6.83 -12.45 8.19
C ASP A 93 -7.23 -12.07 9.63
N GLN A 94 -6.38 -11.37 10.39
CA GLN A 94 -6.68 -10.99 11.79
C GLN A 94 -7.94 -10.15 11.94
N TRP A 95 -8.26 -9.32 10.93
CA TRP A 95 -9.47 -8.50 10.94
C TRP A 95 -10.74 -9.37 10.94
N ARG A 96 -10.69 -10.60 10.42
CA ARG A 96 -11.85 -11.51 10.36
C ARG A 96 -12.36 -11.87 11.74
N HIS A 97 -11.47 -11.93 12.74
CA HIS A 97 -11.88 -12.13 14.13
C HIS A 97 -12.84 -11.04 14.60
N TYR A 98 -12.79 -9.84 14.00
CA TYR A 98 -13.64 -8.70 14.33
C TYR A 98 -14.74 -8.45 13.30
N GLU A 99 -14.83 -9.27 12.24
CA GLU A 99 -15.79 -9.10 11.16
C GLU A 99 -17.23 -8.86 11.63
N PRO A 100 -17.77 -9.56 12.66
CA PRO A 100 -19.13 -9.34 13.14
C PRO A 100 -19.44 -7.91 13.59
N TRP A 101 -18.42 -7.14 14.00
CA TRP A 101 -18.58 -5.76 14.49
C TRP A 101 -18.26 -4.70 13.43
N LEU A 102 -17.80 -5.10 12.24
CA LEU A 102 -17.39 -4.17 11.19
C LEU A 102 -18.54 -3.74 10.26
N GLY A 103 -19.79 -4.12 10.55
CA GLY A 103 -20.97 -3.76 9.75
C GLY A 103 -21.05 -2.26 9.43
N PRO A 104 -21.07 -1.38 10.45
CA PRO A 104 -21.11 0.07 10.22
C PRO A 104 -19.94 0.60 9.38
N LEU A 105 -18.76 0.01 9.53
CA LEU A 105 -17.58 0.39 8.74
C LEU A 105 -17.71 -0.04 7.28
N LYS A 106 -18.21 -1.27 7.03
CA LYS A 106 -18.46 -1.77 5.67
C LYS A 106 -19.46 -0.87 4.94
N GLU A 107 -20.53 -0.48 5.63
CA GLU A 107 -21.54 0.45 5.09
C GLU A 107 -20.94 1.82 4.78
N ALA A 108 -20.20 2.41 5.73
CA ALA A 108 -19.59 3.72 5.56
C ALA A 108 -18.48 3.75 4.48
N LEU A 109 -17.75 2.64 4.30
CA LEU A 109 -16.74 2.50 3.24
C LEU A 109 -17.39 2.38 1.85
N GLY A 110 -18.51 1.66 1.72
CA GLY A 110 -19.22 1.50 0.45
C GLY A 110 -18.33 0.93 -0.66
N ASP A 111 -18.26 1.62 -1.81
CA ASP A 111 -17.43 1.23 -2.96
C ASP A 111 -15.92 1.15 -2.64
N ALA A 112 -15.45 1.81 -1.58
CA ALA A 112 -14.06 1.77 -1.18
C ALA A 112 -13.54 0.35 -0.87
N LEU A 113 -14.44 -0.58 -0.49
CA LEU A 113 -14.11 -1.99 -0.23
C LEU A 113 -13.58 -2.72 -1.47
N SER A 114 -13.91 -2.27 -2.67
CA SER A 114 -13.42 -2.84 -3.94
C SER A 114 -12.55 -1.86 -4.71
N ARG A 115 -12.91 -0.57 -4.70
CA ARG A 115 -12.27 0.48 -5.49
C ARG A 115 -10.78 0.66 -5.18
N TYR A 116 -10.33 0.35 -3.95
CA TYR A 116 -8.92 0.47 -3.60
C TYR A 116 -8.00 -0.43 -4.46
N ARG A 117 -8.55 -1.49 -5.07
CA ARG A 117 -7.84 -2.41 -5.98
C ARG A 117 -7.83 -1.95 -7.43
N GLU A 118 -8.56 -0.89 -7.78
CA GLU A 118 -8.58 -0.39 -9.15
C GLU A 118 -7.20 0.18 -9.52
N ARG A 119 -6.59 -0.38 -10.56
CA ARG A 119 -5.31 0.08 -11.11
C ARG A 119 -5.57 0.99 -12.30
N ARG A 120 -5.57 2.30 -12.06
CA ARG A 120 -5.66 3.31 -13.12
C ARG A 120 -4.25 3.78 -13.49
N HIS A 121 -4.01 3.93 -14.79
CA HIS A 121 -2.74 4.42 -15.35
C HIS A 121 -1.48 3.72 -14.84
N GLU A 122 -1.54 2.41 -14.63
CA GLU A 122 -0.35 1.65 -14.35
C GLU A 122 0.58 1.68 -15.59
N PRO A 123 1.83 2.15 -15.45
CA PRO A 123 2.75 2.15 -16.58
C PRO A 123 3.04 0.70 -16.97
N GLU A 124 2.80 0.35 -18.24
CA GLU A 124 3.28 -0.91 -18.79
C GLU A 124 4.81 -0.96 -18.63
N THR A 125 5.31 -2.13 -18.21
CA THR A 125 6.73 -2.48 -18.11
C THR A 125 7.50 -1.90 -19.30
N GLY A 126 8.38 -0.92 -19.04
CA GLY A 126 9.28 -0.33 -20.04
C GLY A 126 8.84 0.91 -20.82
N SER A 127 7.71 1.57 -20.54
CA SER A 127 7.30 2.78 -21.31
C SER A 127 6.85 3.96 -20.45
N ARG A 128 7.81 4.71 -19.91
CA ARG A 128 7.57 6.11 -19.55
C ARG A 128 8.20 7.02 -20.58
N ARG A 129 7.36 7.67 -21.39
CA ARG A 129 7.78 8.89 -22.10
C ARG A 129 8.04 9.96 -21.05
N SER A 130 9.23 10.53 -21.07
CA SER A 130 9.59 11.69 -20.26
C SER A 130 8.63 12.84 -20.55
N VAL A 131 7.80 13.20 -19.57
CA VAL A 131 7.13 14.50 -19.58
C VAL A 131 8.13 15.50 -19.03
N PRO A 132 8.52 16.54 -19.79
CA PRO A 132 9.51 17.50 -19.32
C PRO A 132 8.95 18.22 -18.09
N VAL A 133 9.71 18.16 -17.00
CA VAL A 133 9.50 19.01 -15.83
C VAL A 133 9.81 20.44 -16.29
N ARG A 134 8.81 21.32 -16.21
CA ARG A 134 9.00 22.76 -16.40
C ARG A 134 9.65 23.38 -15.18
#